data_AF-A0A7W7YP44-F1
#
_entry.id   AF-A0A7W7YP44-F1
#
_cell.length_a   1.000
_cell.length_b   1.000
_cell.length_c   1.000
_cell.angle_alpha   90.00
_cell.angle_beta   90.00
_cell.angle_gamma   90.00
#
_symmetry.space_group_name_H-M   'P 1'
#
loop_
_entity.id
_entity.type
_entity.pdbx_description
1 polymer ?
#
loop_
_entity_poly.entity_id
_entity_poly.type
_entity_poly.pdbx_seq_one_letter_code
_entity_poly.pdbx_strand_id
1 'polypeptide(L)' 'MDASFVIHGPSIKPGTEIELISNTDVAPTAAQLLSVEMKNVDGRVLTKVMM' A
#
# COMPACT_ATOMS: atom_id res chain seq x y z
N MET A 1 -14.60 -9.44 5.99
CA MET A 1 -13.98 -10.61 5.33
C MET A 1 -12.53 -10.24 5.18
N ASP A 2 -11.64 -11.10 5.64
CA ASP A 2 -10.22 -10.80 5.68
C ASP A 2 -9.52 -11.47 4.51
N ALA A 3 -8.44 -10.84 4.03
CA ALA A 3 -7.62 -11.32 2.94
C ALA A 3 -6.15 -11.04 3.25
N SER A 4 -5.26 -11.85 2.67
CA SER A 4 -3.83 -11.61 2.75
C SER A 4 -3.42 -10.51 1.78
N PHE A 5 -2.65 -9.55 2.26
CA PHE A 5 -1.97 -8.55 1.43
C PHE A 5 -0.47 -8.84 1.43
N VAL A 6 0.11 -8.98 0.23
CA VAL A 6 1.55 -9.20 0.03
C VAL A 6 2.04 -8.22 -1.02
N ILE A 7 3.16 -7.56 -0.76
CA ILE A 7 3.79 -6.62 -1.67
C ILE A 7 5.30 -6.84 -1.68
N HIS A 8 5.92 -6.75 -2.87
CA HIS A 8 7.37 -6.90 -3.03
C HIS A 8 7.83 -6.01 -4.19
N GLY A 9 9.07 -5.51 -4.10
CA GLY A 9 9.66 -4.70 -5.17
C GLY A 9 10.88 -3.91 -4.70
N PRO A 10 11.57 -3.22 -5.63
CA PRO A 10 12.80 -2.48 -5.34
C PRO A 10 12.59 -1.31 -4.36
N SER A 11 11.37 -0.76 -4.27
CA SER A 11 11.03 0.35 -3.36
C SER A 11 10.31 -0.11 -2.09
N ILE A 12 10.24 -1.42 -1.84
CA ILE A 12 9.53 -2.01 -0.70
C ILE A 12 10.54 -2.52 0.32
N LYS A 13 10.37 -2.12 1.58
CA LYS A 13 11.20 -2.55 2.71
C LYS A 13 11.00 -4.05 2.98
N PRO A 14 12.02 -4.90 2.79
CA PRO A 14 11.89 -6.35 2.99
C PRO A 14 11.66 -6.68 4.46
N GLY A 15 10.88 -7.75 4.72
CA GLY A 15 10.58 -8.22 6.08
C GLY A 15 9.66 -7.31 6.90
N THR A 16 9.05 -6.31 6.28
CA THR A 16 8.11 -5.41 6.97
C THR A 16 6.78 -6.11 7.19
N GLU A 17 6.40 -6.28 8.46
CA GLU A 17 5.04 -6.64 8.85
C GLU A 17 4.22 -5.37 9.13
N ILE A 18 2.99 -5.36 8.63
CA ILE A 18 2.02 -4.29 8.88
C ILE A 18 0.81 -4.85 9.60
N GLU A 19 0.18 -4.00 10.39
CA GLU A 19 -1.09 -4.32 11.03
C GLU A 19 -2.22 -4.43 10.00
N LEU A 20 -3.43 -4.75 10.47
CA LEU A 20 -4.61 -4.81 9.63
C LEU A 20 -4.80 -3.49 8.87
N ILE A 21 -4.96 -3.61 7.55
CA ILE A 21 -5.22 -2.48 6.64
C ILE A 21 -6.66 -2.54 6.13
N SER A 22 -7.15 -1.43 5.58
CA SER A 22 -8.36 -1.45 4.77
C SER A 22 -8.01 -1.90 3.35
N ASN A 23 -8.90 -2.65 2.70
CA ASN A 23 -8.75 -2.96 1.28
C ASN A 23 -8.70 -1.67 0.41
N THR A 24 -9.30 -0.57 0.89
CA THR A 24 -9.25 0.74 0.22
C THR A 24 -7.87 1.41 0.27
N ASP A 25 -6.94 0.93 1.11
CA ASP A 25 -5.56 1.44 1.20
C ASP A 25 -4.68 0.95 0.03
N VAL A 26 -5.07 -0.15 -0.63
CA VAL A 26 -4.26 -0.83 -1.65
C VAL A 26 -4.10 0.01 -2.92
N ALA A 27 -5.21 0.56 -3.44
CA ALA A 27 -5.21 1.35 -4.67
C ALA A 27 -4.38 2.66 -4.57
N PRO A 28 -4.54 3.52 -3.54
CA PRO A 28 -3.70 4.71 -3.40
C PRO A 28 -2.22 4.36 -3.15
N THR A 29 -1.93 3.25 -2.45
CA THR A 29 -0.55 2.76 -2.29
C THR A 29 0.08 2.39 -3.63
N ALA A 30 -0.66 1.69 -4.50
CA ALA A 30 -0.19 1.36 -5.84
C ALA A 30 0.00 2.62 -6.71
N ALA A 31 -0.93 3.59 -6.63
CA ALA A 31 -0.82 4.86 -7.34
C ALA A 31 0.47 5.62 -6.98
N GLN A 32 0.81 5.68 -5.68
CA GLN A 32 2.06 6.26 -5.19
C GLN A 32 3.29 5.56 -5.79
N LEU A 33 3.31 4.22 -5.83
CA LEU A 33 4.43 3.45 -6.38
C LEU A 33 4.58 3.65 -7.90
N LEU A 34 3.45 3.80 -8.61
CA LEU A 34 3.41 4.04 -10.05
C LEU A 34 3.62 5.50 -10.42
N SER A 35 3.79 6.40 -9.44
CA SER A 35 3.89 7.85 -9.65
C SER A 35 2.69 8.44 -10.43
N VAL A 36 1.49 7.92 -10.17
CA VAL A 36 0.23 8.40 -10.77
C VAL A 36 -0.62 9.07 -9.70
N GLU A 37 -1.22 10.22 -10.03
CA GLU A 37 -2.14 10.92 -9.14
C GLU A 37 -3.48 10.17 -9.05
N MET A 38 -3.94 9.88 -7.82
CA MET A 38 -5.26 9.32 -7.56
C MET A 38 -6.04 10.28 -6.63
N LYS A 39 -7.10 10.88 -7.16
CA LYS A 39 -7.95 11.83 -6.42
C LYS A 39 -9.12 11.13 -5.76
N ASN A 40 -9.69 11.77 -4.73
CA ASN A 40 -10.92 11.35 -4.05
C ASN A 40 -10.83 9.90 -3.52
N VAL A 41 -9.73 9.58 -2.83
CA VAL A 41 -9.51 8.26 -2.23
C VAL A 41 -10.04 8.21 -0.80
N ASP A 42 -10.67 7.10 -0.43
CA ASP A 42 -11.14 6.85 0.94
C ASP A 42 -10.05 6.23 1.84
N GLY A 43 -9.07 5.55 1.22
CA GLY A 43 -7.96 4.89 1.92
C GLY A 43 -6.72 5.77 2.07
N ARG A 44 -5.69 5.22 2.71
CA ARG A 44 -4.39 5.87 2.92
C ARG A 44 -3.25 5.12 2.21
N VAL A 45 -2.20 5.84 1.87
CA VAL A 45 -0.97 5.24 1.34
C VAL A 45 -0.22 4.52 2.47
N LEU A 46 0.16 3.26 2.23
CA LEU A 46 0.90 2.43 3.17
C LEU A 46 2.41 2.77 3.15
N THR A 47 2.78 3.99 3.53
CA THR A 47 4.17 4.47 3.47
C THR A 47 5.14 3.66 4.33
N LYS A 48 4.66 2.99 5.39
CA LYS A 48 5.48 2.15 6.28
C LYS A 48 6.22 1.02 5.54
N VAL A 49 5.65 0.50 4.44
CA VAL A 49 6.26 -0.59 3.66
C VAL A 49 7.22 -0.09 2.59
N MET A 50 7.30 1.22 2.35
CA MET A 50 8.13 1.81 1.30
C MET A 50 9.49 2.24 1.87
N MET A 51 10.56 2.25 1.06
CA MET A 51 11.90 2.72 1.48
C MET A 51 11.93 4.20 1.80
#